data_AF-A0ABD6S4M7-F1
#
_entry.id   AF-A0ABD6S4M7-F1
#
_cell.length_a   1.000
_cell.length_b   1.000
_cell.length_c   1.000
_cell.angle_alpha   90.00
_cell.angle_beta   90.00
_cell.angle_gamma   90.00
#
_symmetry.space_group_name_H-M   'P 1'
#
loop_
_entity.id
_entity.type
_entity.pdbx_description
1 polymer ?
#
loop_
_entity_poly.entity_id
_entity_poly.type
_entity_poly.pdbx_seq_one_letter_code
_entity_poly.pdbx_strand_id
1 'polypeptide(L)'
;MSPAYFLFLLQIDDKFKHPFKMKWNIKIATIDLNIYWWCGLLFLILLFFILILRILLINQYTNPSTNQVLSPNREAFEESELEETNGNVISFLLGNILPAVLIIEGNLLAAIIIFIIIQLLIYVLIMKSTDIFPNIVLIILGINLCKTKDNKYVFTFKSKKFEDLKVYQLGNPEKSKIYITMYEK
;
A
#
# COMPACT_ATOMS: atom_id res chain seq x y z
N MET A 1 -5.01 -1.36 0.50
CA MET A 1 -5.68 -2.54 -0.10
C MET A 1 -5.55 -3.81 0.72
N SER A 2 -4.58 -3.96 1.64
CA SER A 2 -4.37 -5.23 2.37
C SER A 2 -5.60 -5.79 3.11
N PRO A 3 -6.45 -5.01 3.80
CA PRO A 3 -7.61 -5.56 4.52
C PRO A 3 -8.66 -6.20 3.61
N ALA A 4 -8.81 -5.69 2.38
CA ALA A 4 -9.79 -6.19 1.42
C ALA A 4 -9.54 -7.65 1.05
N TYR A 5 -8.27 -8.04 0.90
CA TYR A 5 -7.88 -9.41 0.55
C TYR A 5 -8.18 -10.40 1.66
N PHE A 6 -7.96 -10.02 2.93
CA PHE A 6 -8.29 -10.87 4.08
C PHE A 6 -9.79 -11.09 4.20
N LEU A 7 -10.58 -10.01 4.11
CA LEU A 7 -12.02 -10.10 4.16
C LEU A 7 -12.59 -10.92 3.00
N PHE A 8 -12.04 -10.76 1.80
CA PHE A 8 -12.40 -11.56 0.62
C PHE A 8 -12.13 -13.06 0.83
N LEU A 9 -10.96 -13.42 1.36
CA LEU A 9 -10.62 -14.81 1.66
C LEU A 9 -11.57 -15.43 2.70
N LEU A 10 -11.84 -14.69 3.79
CA LEU A 10 -12.76 -15.14 4.84
C LEU A 10 -14.18 -15.33 4.30
N GLN A 11 -14.65 -14.43 3.44
CA GLN A 11 -15.97 -14.55 2.82
C GLN A 11 -16.07 -15.71 1.83
N ILE A 12 -15.03 -15.98 1.06
CA ILE A 12 -15.00 -17.18 0.21
C ILE A 12 -15.09 -18.44 1.07
N ASP A 13 -14.33 -18.48 2.17
CA ASP A 13 -14.30 -19.64 3.04
C ASP A 13 -15.69 -19.97 3.61
N ASP A 14 -16.39 -18.94 4.09
CA ASP A 14 -17.74 -19.08 4.65
C ASP A 14 -18.78 -19.43 3.57
N LYS A 15 -18.80 -18.70 2.46
CA LYS A 15 -19.85 -18.81 1.43
C LYS A 15 -19.77 -20.11 0.62
N PHE A 16 -18.57 -20.65 0.41
CA PHE A 16 -18.35 -21.81 -0.46
C PHE A 16 -18.04 -23.11 0.31
N LYS A 17 -18.48 -23.22 1.56
CA LYS A 17 -18.33 -24.42 2.42
C LYS A 17 -16.88 -24.82 2.68
N HIS A 18 -16.04 -23.84 3.01
CA HIS A 18 -14.64 -24.00 3.36
C HIS A 18 -13.75 -24.65 2.28
N PRO A 19 -13.66 -24.08 1.07
CA PRO A 19 -12.80 -24.57 0.00
C PRO A 19 -11.31 -24.64 0.37
N PHE A 20 -10.89 -23.90 1.41
CA PHE A 20 -9.50 -23.84 1.85
C PHE A 20 -9.11 -24.92 2.87
N LYS A 21 -10.06 -25.76 3.33
CA LYS A 21 -9.77 -26.90 4.21
C LYS A 21 -9.07 -27.99 3.41
N MET A 22 -7.77 -28.17 3.66
CA MET A 22 -6.96 -29.19 3.01
C MET A 22 -6.20 -30.00 4.05
N LYS A 23 -6.27 -31.33 3.94
CA LYS A 23 -5.49 -32.24 4.79
C LYS A 23 -4.21 -32.62 4.07
N TRP A 24 -3.07 -32.17 4.57
CA TRP A 24 -1.77 -32.58 4.05
C TRP A 24 -1.22 -33.69 4.94
N ASN A 25 -1.16 -34.91 4.41
CA ASN A 25 -0.50 -36.04 5.07
C ASN A 25 0.98 -36.08 4.68
N ILE A 26 1.85 -35.71 5.62
CA ILE A 26 3.28 -36.01 5.55
C ILE A 26 3.48 -37.29 6.36
N LYS A 27 4.38 -38.20 5.94
CA LYS A 27 4.64 -39.51 6.58
C LYS A 27 4.86 -39.50 8.11
N ILE A 28 5.05 -38.31 8.70
CA ILE A 28 5.35 -38.10 10.12
C ILE A 28 4.25 -37.28 10.84
N ALA A 29 3.38 -36.54 10.12
CA ALA A 29 2.31 -35.74 10.70
C ALA A 29 1.22 -35.36 9.67
N THR A 30 -0.04 -35.31 10.12
CA THR A 30 -1.15 -34.73 9.36
C THR A 30 -1.27 -33.25 9.71
N ILE A 31 -1.09 -32.37 8.73
CA ILE A 31 -1.29 -30.92 8.89
C ILE A 31 -2.65 -30.57 8.29
N ASP A 32 -3.58 -30.11 9.14
CA ASP A 32 -4.87 -29.57 8.71
C ASP A 32 -4.70 -28.08 8.39
N LEU A 33 -4.59 -27.76 7.10
CA LEU A 33 -4.57 -26.39 6.61
C LEU A 33 -6.00 -25.86 6.53
N ASN A 34 -6.22 -24.67 7.09
CA ASN A 34 -7.51 -23.98 7.11
C ASN A 34 -7.34 -22.53 6.63
N ILE A 35 -8.43 -21.79 6.55
CA ILE A 35 -8.42 -20.38 6.09
C ILE A 35 -7.44 -19.50 6.86
N TYR A 36 -7.25 -19.74 8.16
CA TYR A 36 -6.34 -18.95 8.98
C TYR A 36 -4.87 -19.15 8.59
N TRP A 37 -4.48 -20.36 8.16
CA TRP A 37 -3.16 -20.61 7.58
C TRP A 37 -2.95 -19.83 6.28
N TRP A 38 -3.95 -19.79 5.40
CA TRP A 38 -3.90 -19.02 4.16
C TRP A 38 -3.85 -17.52 4.42
N CYS A 39 -4.63 -17.01 5.37
CA CYS A 39 -4.52 -15.63 5.83
C CYS A 39 -3.13 -15.35 6.43
N GLY A 40 -2.59 -16.23 7.27
CA GLY A 40 -1.25 -16.10 7.83
C GLY A 40 -0.18 -16.03 6.74
N LEU A 41 -0.25 -16.92 5.74
CA LEU A 41 0.66 -16.90 4.60
C LEU A 41 0.55 -15.60 3.80
N LEU A 42 -0.68 -15.15 3.49
CA LEU A 42 -0.92 -13.88 2.81
C LEU A 42 -0.33 -12.71 3.60
N PHE A 43 -0.51 -12.69 4.92
CA PHE A 43 0.07 -11.66 5.78
C PHE A 43 1.59 -11.63 5.70
N LEU A 44 2.26 -12.79 5.75
CA LEU A 44 3.71 -12.87 5.62
C LEU A 44 4.19 -12.35 4.26
N ILE A 45 3.50 -12.72 3.17
CA ILE A 45 3.80 -12.24 1.81
C ILE A 45 3.66 -10.73 1.71
N LEU A 46 2.55 -10.17 2.20
CA LEU A 46 2.30 -8.73 2.18
C LEU A 46 3.31 -7.96 3.04
N LEU A 47 3.64 -8.48 4.23
CA LEU A 47 4.65 -7.90 5.10
C LEU A 47 6.02 -7.88 4.41
N PHE A 48 6.41 -9.00 3.79
CA PHE A 48 7.65 -9.10 3.04
C PHE A 48 7.73 -8.07 1.90
N PHE A 49 6.68 -7.92 1.09
CA PHE A 49 6.65 -6.92 0.03
C PHE A 49 6.72 -5.48 0.56
N ILE A 50 6.09 -5.19 1.70
CA ILE A 50 6.13 -3.86 2.30
C ILE A 50 7.53 -3.54 2.84
N LEU A 51 8.23 -4.53 3.42
CA LEU A 51 9.62 -4.36 3.83
C LEU A 51 10.54 -4.09 2.65
N ILE A 52 10.38 -4.82 1.54
CA ILE A 52 11.10 -4.55 0.28
C ILE A 52 10.81 -3.13 -0.19
N LEU A 53 9.54 -2.73 -0.25
CA LEU A 53 9.15 -1.39 -0.69
C LEU A 53 9.80 -0.31 0.17
N ARG A 54 9.81 -0.47 1.51
CA ARG A 54 10.51 0.44 2.42
C ARG A 54 12.00 0.55 2.10
N ILE A 55 12.66 -0.59 1.88
CA ILE A 55 14.08 -0.61 1.54
C ILE A 55 14.32 0.12 0.22
N LEU A 56 13.49 -0.13 -0.80
CA LEU A 56 13.59 0.53 -2.11
C LEU A 56 13.38 2.04 -2.01
N LEU A 57 12.40 2.50 -1.24
CA LEU A 57 12.14 3.91 -1.02
C LEU A 57 13.33 4.60 -0.34
N ILE A 58 13.83 4.05 0.76
CA ILE A 58 14.99 4.61 1.47
C ILE A 58 16.22 4.60 0.56
N ASN A 59 16.45 3.49 -0.17
CA ASN A 59 17.58 3.38 -1.09
C ASN A 59 17.50 4.42 -2.22
N GLN A 60 16.31 4.71 -2.73
CA GLN A 60 16.11 5.76 -3.74
C GLN A 60 16.42 7.16 -3.20
N TYR A 61 16.23 7.41 -1.90
CA TYR A 61 16.67 8.66 -1.29
C TYR A 61 18.19 8.72 -1.08
N THR A 62 18.81 7.62 -0.62
CA THR A 62 20.26 7.61 -0.31
C THR A 62 21.14 7.46 -1.55
N ASN A 63 20.65 6.74 -2.56
CA ASN A 63 21.32 6.47 -3.83
C ASN A 63 20.38 6.86 -4.99
N PRO A 64 20.14 8.17 -5.18
CA PRO A 64 19.13 8.65 -6.10
C PRO A 64 19.48 8.29 -7.55
N SER A 65 18.55 7.62 -8.23
CA SER A 65 18.62 7.34 -9.67
C SER A 65 18.04 8.47 -10.53
N THR A 66 17.55 9.53 -9.89
CA THR A 66 16.73 10.61 -10.47
C THR A 66 17.24 11.97 -10.02
N ASN A 67 16.89 13.01 -10.80
CA ASN A 67 17.29 14.38 -10.50
C ASN A 67 16.68 14.89 -9.18
N GLN A 68 17.47 15.70 -8.47
CA GLN A 68 17.04 16.41 -7.28
C GLN A 68 16.18 17.62 -7.67
N VAL A 69 15.15 17.92 -6.87
CA VAL A 69 14.42 19.20 -6.99
C VAL A 69 15.29 20.32 -6.42
N LEU A 70 15.57 21.32 -7.26
CA LEU A 70 16.41 22.48 -6.92
C LEU A 70 15.57 23.62 -6.34
N SER A 71 16.21 24.50 -5.55
CA SER A 71 15.59 25.76 -5.09
C SER A 71 15.19 26.64 -6.27
N PRO A 72 14.06 27.37 -6.20
CA PRO A 72 13.18 27.62 -5.03
C PRO A 72 12.10 26.55 -4.79
N ASN A 73 11.89 25.62 -5.73
CA ASN A 73 10.80 24.63 -5.66
C ASN A 73 10.93 23.61 -4.51
N ARG A 74 12.06 23.62 -3.79
CA ARG A 74 12.36 22.77 -2.64
C ARG A 74 11.54 23.16 -1.41
N GLU A 75 11.23 24.45 -1.21
CA GLU A 75 10.51 24.97 -0.03
C GLU A 75 9.11 24.40 0.09
N ALA A 76 8.44 24.12 -1.05
CA ALA A 76 7.11 23.50 -1.08
C ALA A 76 7.08 22.06 -0.52
N PHE A 77 8.24 21.46 -0.21
CA PHE A 77 8.37 20.13 0.39
C PHE A 77 8.86 20.16 1.84
N GLU A 78 8.95 21.34 2.46
CA GLU A 78 9.21 21.46 3.90
C GLU A 78 8.06 20.85 4.71
N GLU A 79 8.37 20.28 5.88
CA GLU A 79 7.38 19.57 6.71
C GLU A 79 6.19 20.46 7.10
N SER A 80 6.43 21.77 7.31
CA SER A 80 5.41 22.79 7.62
C SER A 80 4.52 23.17 6.43
N GLU A 81 4.97 22.93 5.20
CA GLU A 81 4.27 23.33 3.97
C GLU A 81 3.40 22.21 3.39
N LEU A 82 3.41 21.02 4.02
CA LEU A 82 2.59 19.89 3.62
C LEU A 82 1.11 20.12 4.00
N GLU A 83 0.22 19.95 3.02
CA GLU A 83 -1.21 20.22 3.18
C GLU A 83 -1.95 19.02 3.79
N GLU A 84 -1.59 17.80 3.37
CA GLU A 84 -2.23 16.57 3.83
C GLU A 84 -1.18 15.52 4.14
N THR A 85 -1.35 14.80 5.25
CA THR A 85 -0.50 13.68 5.66
C THR A 85 -1.33 12.42 5.81
N ASN A 86 -0.96 11.38 5.07
CA ASN A 86 -1.56 10.04 5.11
C ASN A 86 -3.03 9.97 4.69
N GLY A 87 -3.55 10.98 4.02
CA GLY A 87 -4.91 10.94 3.46
C GLY A 87 -6.02 10.92 4.49
N ASN A 88 -7.26 10.93 3.99
CA ASN A 88 -8.45 10.82 4.83
C ASN A 88 -8.78 9.34 5.16
N VAL A 89 -9.12 9.08 6.43
CA VAL A 89 -9.63 7.78 6.92
C VAL A 89 -10.83 7.29 6.09
N ILE A 90 -11.65 8.20 5.56
CA ILE A 90 -12.80 7.86 4.71
C ILE A 90 -12.35 7.20 3.40
N SER A 91 -11.29 7.70 2.76
CA SER A 91 -10.72 7.10 1.54
C SER A 91 -10.18 5.69 1.82
N PHE A 92 -9.62 5.47 3.01
CA PHE A 92 -9.23 4.13 3.46
C PHE A 92 -10.42 3.18 3.59
N LEU A 93 -11.53 3.62 4.21
CA LEU A 93 -12.72 2.78 4.39
C LEU A 93 -13.36 2.43 3.04
N LEU A 94 -13.52 3.41 2.15
CA LEU A 94 -14.15 3.20 0.84
C LEU A 94 -13.31 2.30 -0.08
N GLY A 95 -11.99 2.51 -0.12
CA GLY A 95 -11.11 1.73 -1.00
C GLY A 95 -10.87 0.29 -0.53
N ASN A 96 -11.01 0.00 0.78
CA ASN A 96 -10.69 -1.32 1.33
C ASN A 96 -11.93 -2.14 1.75
N ILE A 97 -12.99 -1.51 2.24
CA ILE A 97 -14.15 -2.23 2.81
C ILE A 97 -15.20 -2.50 1.73
N LEU A 98 -15.49 -1.53 0.87
CA LEU A 98 -16.54 -1.68 -0.16
C LEU A 98 -16.33 -2.92 -1.07
N PRO A 99 -15.11 -3.20 -1.57
CA PRO A 99 -14.86 -4.37 -2.43
C PRO A 99 -15.04 -5.69 -1.70
N ALA A 100 -14.79 -5.67 -0.39
CA ALA A 100 -14.88 -6.83 0.46
C ALA A 100 -16.31 -7.11 0.93
N VAL A 101 -17.30 -6.26 0.64
CA VAL A 101 -18.71 -6.52 1.04
C VAL A 101 -19.56 -6.96 -0.16
N LEU A 102 -19.12 -6.68 -1.39
CA LEU A 102 -19.90 -6.86 -2.62
C LEU A 102 -19.85 -8.27 -3.24
N ILE A 103 -19.69 -9.35 -2.47
CA ILE A 103 -19.72 -10.71 -3.03
C ILE A 103 -21.15 -11.27 -3.03
N ILE A 104 -21.89 -11.00 -4.12
CA ILE A 104 -23.29 -11.42 -4.26
C ILE A 104 -23.47 -12.71 -5.09
N GLU A 105 -22.39 -13.36 -5.56
CA GLU A 105 -22.55 -14.49 -6.49
C GLU A 105 -22.43 -15.89 -5.88
N GLY A 106 -23.17 -16.85 -6.43
CA GLY A 106 -23.19 -18.26 -6.03
C GLY A 106 -22.12 -19.15 -6.68
N ASN A 107 -21.24 -18.58 -7.51
CA ASN A 107 -20.14 -19.28 -8.16
C ASN A 107 -18.79 -18.68 -7.73
N LEU A 108 -17.88 -19.54 -7.24
CA LEU A 108 -16.57 -19.15 -6.72
C LEU A 108 -15.69 -18.46 -7.78
N LEU A 109 -15.67 -19.01 -8.99
CA LEU A 109 -14.83 -18.50 -10.07
C LEU A 109 -15.32 -17.11 -10.52
N ALA A 110 -16.63 -16.93 -10.61
CA ALA A 110 -17.24 -15.65 -10.95
C ALA A 110 -16.99 -14.59 -9.86
N ALA A 111 -17.09 -14.97 -8.58
CA ALA A 111 -16.74 -14.10 -7.45
C ALA A 111 -15.27 -13.63 -7.48
N ILE A 112 -14.33 -14.51 -7.84
CA ILE A 112 -12.91 -14.16 -8.00
C ILE A 112 -12.71 -13.17 -9.15
N ILE A 113 -13.33 -13.41 -10.31
CA ILE A 113 -13.23 -12.52 -11.48
C ILE A 113 -13.76 -11.12 -11.13
N ILE A 114 -14.95 -11.04 -10.52
CA ILE A 114 -15.55 -9.76 -10.13
C ILE A 114 -14.67 -9.02 -9.12
N PHE A 115 -14.13 -9.73 -8.13
CA PHE A 115 -13.21 -9.13 -7.18
C PHE A 115 -11.99 -8.52 -7.87
N ILE A 116 -11.36 -9.25 -8.81
CA ILE A 116 -10.23 -8.72 -9.58
C ILE A 116 -10.62 -7.48 -10.38
N ILE A 117 -11.79 -7.50 -11.06
CA ILE A 117 -12.29 -6.35 -11.82
C ILE A 117 -12.50 -5.13 -10.90
N ILE A 118 -13.13 -5.31 -9.74
CA ILE A 118 -13.35 -4.23 -8.77
C ILE A 118 -12.00 -3.68 -8.26
N GLN A 119 -11.03 -4.55 -7.96
CA GLN A 119 -9.70 -4.12 -7.54
C GLN A 119 -8.99 -3.31 -8.63
N LEU A 120 -9.11 -3.71 -9.90
CA LEU A 120 -8.56 -2.94 -11.02
C LEU A 120 -9.25 -1.59 -11.18
N LEU A 121 -10.58 -1.53 -11.07
CA LEU A 121 -11.33 -0.29 -11.14
C LEU A 121 -10.93 0.66 -10.01
N ILE A 122 -10.79 0.16 -8.79
CA ILE A 122 -10.33 0.96 -7.66
C ILE A 122 -8.89 1.40 -7.85
N TYR A 123 -8.00 0.55 -8.35
CA TYR A 123 -6.65 0.96 -8.69
C TYR A 123 -6.65 2.11 -9.72
N VAL A 124 -7.45 2.01 -10.78
CA VAL A 124 -7.58 3.09 -11.78
C VAL A 124 -8.15 4.36 -11.16
N LEU A 125 -9.18 4.24 -10.31
CA LEU A 125 -9.76 5.39 -9.60
C LEU A 125 -8.73 6.04 -8.68
N ILE A 126 -7.96 5.27 -7.92
CA ILE A 126 -6.88 5.76 -7.05
C ILE A 126 -5.83 6.49 -7.88
N MET A 127 -5.36 5.87 -8.96
CA MET A 127 -4.35 6.47 -9.85
C MET A 127 -4.81 7.76 -10.51
N LYS A 128 -6.12 7.93 -10.72
CA LYS A 128 -6.72 9.16 -11.24
C LYS A 128 -7.14 10.14 -10.16
N SER A 129 -7.33 9.68 -8.92
CA SER A 129 -7.74 10.53 -7.80
C SER A 129 -6.58 11.40 -7.34
N THR A 130 -6.91 12.59 -6.87
CA THR A 130 -5.98 13.50 -6.19
C THR A 130 -5.85 13.20 -4.70
N ASP A 131 -6.38 12.05 -4.25
CA ASP A 131 -6.49 11.70 -2.84
C ASP A 131 -5.38 10.72 -2.46
N ILE A 132 -4.77 10.97 -1.31
CA ILE A 132 -3.77 10.07 -0.73
C ILE A 132 -4.50 8.84 -0.19
N PHE A 133 -4.11 7.65 -0.65
CA PHE A 133 -4.54 6.40 -0.03
C PHE A 133 -3.49 5.94 0.98
N PRO A 134 -3.77 6.00 2.29
CA PRO A 134 -2.80 5.59 3.31
C PRO A 134 -2.45 4.12 3.18
N ASN A 135 -1.15 3.83 3.25
CA ASN A 135 -0.66 2.50 3.57
C ASN A 135 -0.27 2.47 5.06
N ILE A 136 -1.20 2.01 5.90
CA ILE A 136 -1.04 1.95 7.36
C ILE A 136 0.27 1.26 7.77
N VAL A 137 0.67 0.20 7.07
CA VAL A 137 1.90 -0.52 7.42
C VAL A 137 3.14 0.32 7.12
N LEU A 138 3.17 1.07 6.00
CA LEU A 138 4.27 2.00 5.72
C LEU A 138 4.34 3.11 6.78
N ILE A 139 3.18 3.63 7.22
CA ILE A 139 3.09 4.64 8.28
C ILE A 139 3.67 4.11 9.59
N ILE A 140 3.30 2.89 9.99
CA ILE A 140 3.86 2.21 11.17
C ILE A 140 5.38 2.01 11.03
N LEU A 141 5.87 1.76 9.81
CA LEU A 141 7.30 1.64 9.52
C LEU A 141 8.03 2.99 9.38
N GLY A 142 7.35 4.09 9.69
CA GLY A 142 7.90 5.45 9.73
C GLY A 142 7.98 6.17 8.38
N ILE A 143 7.21 5.71 7.38
CA ILE A 143 7.08 6.36 6.08
C ILE A 143 5.66 6.92 5.94
N ASN A 144 5.56 8.24 5.81
CA ASN A 144 4.30 8.91 5.51
C ASN A 144 4.18 9.19 4.01
N LEU A 145 2.96 9.30 3.52
CA LEU A 145 2.65 9.84 2.19
C LEU A 145 1.92 11.15 2.38
N CYS A 146 2.51 12.24 1.91
CA CYS A 146 1.99 13.58 2.07
C CYS A 146 1.69 14.22 0.71
N LYS A 147 0.96 15.32 0.73
CA LYS A 147 0.63 16.12 -0.44
C LYS A 147 0.99 17.58 -0.20
N THR A 148 1.65 18.18 -1.18
CA THR A 148 2.01 19.60 -1.15
C THR A 148 0.87 20.45 -1.71
N LYS A 149 0.90 21.76 -1.44
CA LYS A 149 -0.04 22.76 -1.99
C LYS A 149 -0.12 22.75 -3.52
N ASP A 150 0.93 22.28 -4.20
CA ASP A 150 0.99 22.12 -5.65
C ASP A 150 0.38 20.80 -6.17
N ASN A 151 -0.39 20.07 -5.35
CA ASN A 151 -0.92 18.75 -5.68
C ASN A 151 0.19 17.71 -6.02
N LYS A 152 1.40 17.87 -5.47
CA LYS A 152 2.49 16.88 -5.62
C LYS A 152 2.47 15.91 -4.44
N TYR A 153 2.72 14.64 -4.69
CA TYR A 153 2.78 13.63 -3.65
C TYR A 153 4.22 13.43 -3.20
N VAL A 154 4.44 13.29 -1.90
CA VAL A 154 5.79 13.10 -1.34
C VAL A 154 5.79 12.01 -0.28
N PHE A 155 6.66 11.01 -0.44
CA PHE A 155 6.98 10.09 0.64
C PHE A 155 7.96 10.77 1.59
N THR A 156 7.67 10.72 2.89
CA THR A 156 8.51 11.36 3.91
C THR A 156 8.90 10.34 4.98
N PHE A 157 10.12 10.44 5.50
CA PHE A 157 10.58 9.63 6.63
C PHE A 157 11.55 10.41 7.50
N LYS A 158 11.64 10.05 8.78
CA LYS A 158 12.50 10.76 9.75
C LYS A 158 13.77 9.98 10.05
N SER A 159 14.91 10.67 10.10
CA SER A 159 16.22 10.08 10.39
C SER A 159 17.13 11.01 11.18
N LYS A 160 17.92 10.43 12.10
CA LYS A 160 19.01 11.16 12.79
C LYS A 160 20.19 11.50 11.88
N LYS A 161 20.24 10.92 10.67
CA LYS A 161 21.25 11.22 9.64
C LYS A 161 20.82 12.38 8.73
N PHE A 162 19.83 13.17 9.16
CA PHE A 162 19.42 14.36 8.44
C PHE A 162 20.54 15.40 8.48
N GLU A 163 20.90 15.92 7.32
CA GLU A 163 21.94 16.94 7.15
C GLU A 163 21.31 18.19 6.51
N ASP A 164 20.70 18.01 5.34
CA ASP A 164 19.93 19.02 4.64
C ASP A 164 18.70 18.41 3.95
N LEU A 165 17.69 19.25 3.70
CA LEU A 165 16.43 18.85 3.07
C LEU A 165 16.63 18.45 1.61
N LYS A 166 16.87 17.18 1.27
CA LYS A 166 16.92 16.76 -0.14
C LYS A 166 15.56 16.27 -0.60
N VAL A 167 15.20 16.56 -1.85
CA VAL A 167 13.96 16.10 -2.46
C VAL A 167 14.29 15.47 -3.79
N TYR A 168 13.89 14.22 -3.96
CA TYR A 168 14.12 13.45 -5.17
C TYR A 168 12.79 13.04 -5.80
N GLN A 169 12.71 13.10 -7.12
CA GLN A 169 11.52 12.62 -7.84
C GLN A 169 11.58 11.10 -7.98
N LEU A 170 10.46 10.40 -7.78
CA LEU A 170 10.39 8.94 -7.98
C LEU A 170 9.95 8.63 -9.41
N GLY A 171 10.74 7.87 -10.15
CA GLY A 171 10.41 7.43 -11.52
C GLY A 171 10.69 8.49 -12.60
N ASN A 172 10.00 8.40 -13.73
CA ASN A 172 10.23 9.30 -14.86
C ASN A 172 9.68 10.72 -14.58
N PRO A 173 10.51 11.77 -14.72
CA PRO A 173 10.11 13.15 -14.45
C PRO A 173 8.89 13.67 -15.20
N GLU A 174 8.67 13.20 -16.43
CA GLU A 174 7.58 13.64 -17.30
C GLU A 174 6.24 13.01 -16.93
N LYS A 175 6.25 11.90 -16.19
CA LYS A 175 5.07 11.08 -15.91
C LYS A 175 4.72 11.01 -14.43
N SER A 176 5.70 11.13 -13.54
CA SER A 176 5.52 10.94 -12.11
C SER A 176 5.52 12.26 -11.35
N LYS A 177 4.46 12.51 -10.58
CA LYS A 177 4.37 13.64 -9.63
C LYS A 177 4.65 13.20 -8.20
N ILE A 178 5.40 12.11 -8.05
CA ILE A 178 5.71 11.51 -6.77
C ILE A 178 7.16 11.83 -6.42
N TYR A 179 7.38 12.25 -5.19
CA TYR A 179 8.67 12.66 -4.67
C TYR A 179 8.99 11.88 -3.39
N ILE A 180 10.22 11.97 -2.93
CA ILE A 180 10.66 11.45 -1.65
C ILE A 180 11.59 12.45 -0.96
N THR A 181 11.42 12.61 0.35
CA THR A 181 12.30 13.44 1.19
C THR A 181 12.47 12.84 2.58
N MET A 182 13.45 13.36 3.31
CA MET A 182 13.80 12.96 4.66
C MET A 182 13.77 14.18 5.56
N TYR A 183 13.26 14.02 6.78
CA TYR A 183 13.25 15.05 7.82
C TYR A 183 14.05 14.63 9.04
N GLU A 184 14.32 15.59 9.92
CA GLU A 184 14.96 15.36 11.22
C GLU A 184 14.04 14.52 12.14
N LYS A 185 14.64 13.66 12.97
CA LYS A 185 13.93 12.74 13.88
C LYS A 185 13.94 13.20 15.32
#